data_AF-A0A225DLN1-F1
#
_entry.id   AF-A0A225DLN1-F1
#
_cell.length_a   1.000
_cell.length_b   1.000
_cell.length_c   1.000
_cell.angle_alpha   90.00
_cell.angle_beta   90.00
_cell.angle_gamma   90.00
#
_symmetry.space_group_name_H-M   'P 1'
#
loop_
_entity.id
_entity.type
_entity.pdbx_description
1 polymer ?
#
loop_
_entity_poly.entity_id
_entity_poly.type
_entity_poly.pdbx_seq_one_letter_code
_entity_poly.pdbx_strand_id
1 'polypeptide(L)'
;MTRLSFRPILLPLGILASCFAVAATARGQGGNIDLKPFMLETRQPNSDDTQRMNDLHDGKLRTVGPDAAKNKEVFKHFAQLLIYPVTQPQYYQTSDTGELKPRPASNNLDSVLSDIDHYLLVPDGTNRLTLDQADYVDGFGAALDQALVTVLTGKPGTPTIIRVNAGRFMAKVARSGAPAIAKTVLTILNNQFYKVGGKAVETPPDLLFYALKSAEGLLAAYDIRVPQAGLTAGKHSIPERDLISLVQVLELLVLKGPPVADKAAIINASTKPKPVAPAVQDPMGGAVPPVQPAPNADQPMGKLDAAPAPLTHDQEVVVTYYRRQAIRALAKVRFDVIGGQGGLPEVRPAWTLARIAVIDASLDFIPTTAEIGDAVIGLASLYPTGALNVDELLSVIARGTVLFVREKLAGIGDKTVPWKVYAARLNLALAGMRKLSLTNLQLRPQGGMVGGLAGVIIGDVLAPIERESVGARPSIDRLNNWIAQNTPKIQPAVCTTTTPSTN
;
A
#
# COMPACT_ATOMS: atom_id res chain seq x y z
N MET A 1 19.75 40.29 -23.53
CA MET A 1 20.37 40.12 -22.19
C MET A 1 19.27 40.00 -21.15
N THR A 2 18.76 38.79 -20.95
CA THR A 2 17.67 38.48 -20.01
C THR A 2 18.27 37.70 -18.85
N ARG A 3 18.27 38.29 -17.65
CA ARG A 3 18.82 37.69 -16.43
C ARG A 3 17.88 36.58 -15.95
N LEU A 4 18.28 35.32 -16.13
CA LEU A 4 17.69 34.20 -15.41
C LEU A 4 18.15 34.25 -13.94
N SER A 5 17.21 34.42 -13.02
CA SER A 5 17.43 34.32 -11.59
C SER A 5 17.53 32.85 -11.18
N PHE A 6 18.76 32.38 -10.93
CA PHE A 6 19.01 31.10 -10.26
C PHE A 6 18.63 31.24 -8.78
N ARG A 7 17.58 30.55 -8.34
CA ARG A 7 17.36 30.26 -6.92
C ARG A 7 18.16 29.00 -6.55
N PRO A 8 18.99 29.02 -5.50
CA PRO A 8 19.67 27.82 -5.03
C PRO A 8 18.64 26.88 -4.37
N ILE A 9 18.48 25.69 -4.95
CA ILE A 9 17.71 24.60 -4.35
C ILE A 9 18.65 23.88 -3.37
N LEU A 10 18.45 24.11 -2.08
CA LEU A 10 19.03 23.30 -1.01
C LEU A 10 18.34 21.92 -1.04
N LEU A 11 19.05 20.89 -1.52
CA LEU A 11 18.62 19.50 -1.49
C LEU A 11 18.70 18.96 -0.04
N PRO A 12 17.60 18.45 0.55
CA PRO A 12 17.65 17.84 1.86
C PRO A 12 18.14 16.39 1.75
N LEU A 13 19.33 16.11 2.30
CA LEU A 13 19.95 14.79 2.47
C LEU A 13 19.21 13.88 3.51
N GLY A 14 17.91 14.10 3.77
CA GLY A 14 17.20 13.58 4.94
C GLY A 14 16.22 12.40 4.73
N ILE A 15 15.98 11.93 3.51
CA ILE A 15 14.82 11.06 3.22
C ILE A 15 14.99 9.60 3.69
N LEU A 16 16.21 9.14 4.00
CA LEU A 16 16.43 7.78 4.55
C LEU A 16 16.24 7.67 6.07
N ALA A 17 16.22 8.79 6.81
CA ALA A 17 16.05 8.80 8.26
C ALA A 17 14.57 8.80 8.71
N SER A 18 13.63 9.23 7.86
CA SER A 18 12.22 9.41 8.22
C SER A 18 11.42 8.10 8.31
N CYS A 19 11.84 7.02 7.66
CA CYS A 19 11.22 5.70 7.85
C CYS A 19 11.48 5.13 9.27
N PHE A 20 12.58 5.54 9.92
CA PHE A 20 12.82 5.18 11.32
C PHE A 20 12.09 6.11 12.31
N ALA A 21 11.66 7.31 11.89
CA ALA A 21 11.00 8.27 12.77
C ALA A 21 9.59 7.80 13.21
N VAL A 22 8.85 7.08 12.35
CA VAL A 22 7.55 6.49 12.74
C VAL A 22 7.72 5.32 13.72
N ALA A 23 8.84 4.59 13.66
CA ALA A 23 9.20 3.63 14.69
C ALA A 23 9.72 4.33 15.98
N ALA A 24 10.31 5.52 15.85
CA ALA A 24 10.85 6.28 16.98
C ALA A 24 9.78 6.93 17.87
N THR A 25 8.55 7.17 17.39
CA THR A 25 7.43 7.62 18.24
C THR A 25 6.91 6.52 19.18
N ALA A 26 7.34 5.27 19.01
CA ALA A 26 7.13 4.22 20.01
C ALA A 26 8.07 4.34 21.25
N ARG A 27 9.06 5.24 21.23
CA ARG A 27 10.01 5.44 22.36
C ARG A 27 9.39 5.95 23.66
N GLY A 28 8.08 6.26 23.68
CA GLY A 28 7.35 6.63 24.89
C GLY A 28 6.77 5.46 25.70
N GLN A 29 6.77 4.23 25.18
CA GLN A 29 6.27 3.04 25.90
C GLN A 29 7.40 2.19 26.48
N GLY A 30 8.38 2.81 27.13
CA GLY A 30 9.47 2.11 27.83
C GLY A 30 9.04 1.33 29.08
N GLY A 31 7.74 1.25 29.39
CA GLY A 31 7.21 0.40 30.44
C GLY A 31 6.95 -1.01 29.92
N ASN A 32 7.12 -2.03 30.77
CA ASN A 32 6.67 -3.38 30.47
C ASN A 32 5.17 -3.35 30.10
N ILE A 33 4.85 -3.44 28.81
CA ILE A 33 3.47 -3.56 28.34
C ILE A 33 2.99 -4.95 28.75
N ASP A 34 1.97 -5.02 29.61
CA ASP A 34 1.35 -6.30 29.96
C ASP A 34 0.56 -6.82 28.76
N LEU A 35 1.09 -7.87 28.13
CA LEU A 35 0.46 -8.53 26.98
C LEU A 35 -0.49 -9.64 27.42
N LYS A 36 -0.51 -10.04 28.70
CA LYS A 36 -1.37 -11.12 29.19
C LYS A 36 -2.84 -10.93 28.86
N PRO A 37 -3.42 -9.71 28.93
CA PRO A 37 -4.80 -9.51 28.51
C PRO A 37 -5.02 -9.86 27.05
N PHE A 38 -4.04 -9.71 26.16
CA PHE A 38 -4.22 -9.89 24.72
C PHE A 38 -3.84 -11.28 24.21
N MET A 39 -3.33 -12.16 25.09
CA MET A 39 -2.94 -13.52 24.74
C MET A 39 -4.14 -14.34 24.27
N LEU A 40 -3.95 -15.05 23.17
CA LEU A 40 -4.89 -16.01 22.63
C LEU A 40 -4.29 -17.41 22.68
N GLU A 41 -5.06 -18.37 23.20
CA GLU A 41 -4.61 -19.76 23.32
C GLU A 41 -4.71 -20.48 21.97
N THR A 42 -3.65 -21.22 21.65
CA THR A 42 -3.64 -22.13 20.49
C THR A 42 -3.21 -23.51 20.93
N ARG A 43 -3.79 -24.54 20.30
CA ARG A 43 -3.41 -25.94 20.46
C ARG A 43 -2.44 -26.29 19.33
N GLN A 44 -1.47 -27.17 19.57
CA GLN A 44 -0.68 -27.72 18.47
C GLN A 44 -1.54 -28.65 17.59
N PRO A 45 -1.46 -28.57 16.25
CA PRO A 45 -2.13 -29.51 15.36
C PRO A 45 -1.62 -30.93 15.59
N ASN A 46 -2.50 -31.91 15.50
CA ASN A 46 -2.08 -33.30 15.51
C ASN A 46 -1.46 -33.68 14.14
N SER A 47 -0.87 -34.87 14.03
CA SER A 47 -0.26 -35.35 12.79
C SER A 47 -1.26 -35.40 11.63
N ASP A 48 -2.50 -35.80 11.91
CA ASP A 48 -3.55 -35.98 10.90
C ASP A 48 -4.01 -34.64 10.34
N ASP A 49 -4.17 -33.62 11.19
CA ASP A 49 -4.52 -32.25 10.79
C ASP A 49 -3.39 -31.65 9.95
N THR A 50 -2.14 -31.92 10.30
CA THR A 50 -0.95 -31.45 9.55
C THR A 50 -0.89 -32.10 8.17
N GLN A 51 -1.03 -33.43 8.11
CA GLN A 51 -1.07 -34.16 6.84
C GLN A 51 -2.22 -33.66 5.97
N ARG A 52 -3.40 -33.47 6.56
CA ARG A 52 -4.59 -33.00 5.87
C ARG A 52 -4.43 -31.57 5.35
N MET A 53 -3.79 -30.68 6.12
CA MET A 53 -3.49 -29.32 5.69
C MET A 53 -2.56 -29.32 4.47
N ASN A 54 -1.53 -30.18 4.47
CA ASN A 54 -0.62 -30.34 3.35
C ASN A 54 -1.35 -30.92 2.11
N ASP A 55 -2.23 -31.90 2.30
CA ASP A 55 -3.00 -32.48 1.20
C ASP A 55 -4.01 -31.47 0.61
N LEU A 56 -4.59 -30.58 1.43
CA LEU A 56 -5.43 -29.47 0.94
C LEU A 56 -4.60 -28.42 0.17
N HIS A 57 -3.44 -28.04 0.71
CA HIS A 57 -2.51 -27.09 0.07
C HIS A 57 -2.01 -27.59 -1.29
N ASP A 58 -1.69 -28.88 -1.38
CA ASP A 58 -1.21 -29.52 -2.61
C ASP A 58 -2.34 -29.82 -3.61
N GLY A 59 -3.60 -29.56 -3.25
CA GLY A 59 -4.77 -29.88 -4.07
C GLY A 59 -5.04 -31.39 -4.20
N LYS A 60 -4.51 -32.22 -3.30
CA LYS A 60 -4.78 -33.67 -3.23
C LYS A 60 -6.12 -33.96 -2.56
N LEU A 61 -6.53 -33.08 -1.63
CA LEU A 61 -7.83 -33.14 -0.98
C LEU A 61 -8.68 -31.95 -1.42
N ARG A 62 -9.95 -32.21 -1.72
CA ARG A 62 -10.91 -31.15 -2.04
C ARG A 62 -11.36 -30.44 -0.78
N THR A 63 -11.47 -29.11 -0.86
CA THR A 63 -12.02 -28.30 0.24
C THR A 63 -13.53 -28.49 0.40
N VAL A 64 -14.24 -28.78 -0.70
CA VAL A 64 -15.67 -29.04 -0.78
C VAL A 64 -15.99 -30.54 -0.78
N GLY A 65 -17.19 -30.91 -0.31
CA GLY A 65 -17.68 -32.29 -0.28
C GLY A 65 -18.00 -32.80 1.13
N PRO A 66 -18.09 -34.12 1.33
CA PRO A 66 -18.43 -34.74 2.63
C PRO A 66 -17.51 -34.30 3.78
N ASP A 67 -16.29 -33.96 3.42
CA ASP A 67 -15.17 -33.65 4.30
C ASP A 67 -15.00 -32.15 4.58
N ALA A 68 -15.86 -31.29 4.02
CA ALA A 68 -15.71 -29.83 4.05
C ALA A 68 -15.74 -29.25 5.48
N ALA A 69 -16.60 -29.80 6.36
CA ALA A 69 -16.66 -29.36 7.75
C ALA A 69 -15.34 -29.63 8.49
N LYS A 70 -14.76 -30.82 8.29
CA LYS A 70 -13.47 -31.18 8.87
C LYS A 70 -12.34 -30.32 8.31
N ASN A 71 -12.33 -30.08 7.00
CA ASN A 71 -11.36 -29.18 6.36
C ASN A 71 -11.43 -27.76 6.93
N LYS A 72 -12.64 -27.24 7.17
CA LYS A 72 -12.84 -25.91 7.75
C LYS A 72 -12.31 -25.80 9.17
N GLU A 73 -12.48 -26.84 9.99
CA GLU A 73 -11.87 -26.88 11.33
C GLU A 73 -10.34 -26.92 11.26
N VAL A 74 -9.75 -27.69 10.33
CA VAL A 74 -8.29 -27.68 10.10
C VAL A 74 -7.82 -26.29 9.68
N PHE A 75 -8.50 -25.63 8.74
CA PHE A 75 -8.16 -24.26 8.35
C PHE A 75 -8.21 -23.28 9.52
N LYS A 76 -9.27 -23.34 10.33
CA LYS A 76 -9.41 -22.50 11.52
C LYS A 76 -8.28 -22.75 12.51
N HIS A 77 -7.96 -24.02 12.78
CA HIS A 77 -6.91 -24.40 13.70
C HIS A 77 -5.54 -23.89 13.23
N PHE A 78 -5.17 -24.13 11.97
CA PHE A 78 -3.91 -23.62 11.40
C PHE A 78 -3.86 -22.10 11.36
N ALA A 79 -4.97 -21.42 11.02
CA ALA A 79 -5.02 -19.97 11.03
C ALA A 79 -4.74 -19.39 12.43
N GLN A 80 -5.33 -19.98 13.47
CA GLN A 80 -5.07 -19.60 14.87
C GLN A 80 -3.63 -19.89 15.28
N LEU A 81 -3.09 -21.06 14.91
CA LEU A 81 -1.69 -21.42 15.17
C LEU A 81 -0.71 -20.39 14.59
N LEU A 82 -0.99 -19.87 13.39
CA LEU A 82 -0.09 -18.96 12.69
C LEU A 82 -0.18 -17.52 13.20
N ILE A 83 -1.37 -17.02 13.56
CA ILE A 83 -1.52 -15.63 14.02
C ILE A 83 -1.39 -15.46 15.53
N TYR A 84 -1.84 -16.41 16.37
CA TYR A 84 -1.81 -16.22 17.83
C TYR A 84 -0.43 -16.04 18.45
N PRO A 85 0.68 -16.56 17.88
CA PRO A 85 2.03 -16.17 18.29
C PRO A 85 2.27 -14.66 18.31
N VAL A 86 1.62 -13.88 17.43
CA VAL A 86 1.73 -12.40 17.46
C VAL A 86 1.13 -11.77 18.72
N THR A 87 0.45 -12.54 19.56
CA THR A 87 -0.09 -12.09 20.85
C THR A 87 0.76 -12.53 22.05
N GLN A 88 1.76 -13.40 21.84
CA GLN A 88 2.49 -14.05 22.93
C GLN A 88 3.72 -13.23 23.37
N PRO A 89 3.89 -12.95 24.67
CA PRO A 89 4.98 -12.12 25.18
C PRO A 89 6.38 -12.69 24.90
N GLN A 90 6.50 -14.01 24.75
CA GLN A 90 7.77 -14.69 24.42
C GLN A 90 8.40 -14.23 23.09
N TYR A 91 7.61 -13.71 22.15
CA TYR A 91 8.12 -13.14 20.89
C TYR A 91 8.39 -11.63 20.98
N TYR A 92 8.19 -11.02 22.15
CA TYR A 92 8.38 -9.57 22.39
C TYR A 92 9.40 -9.26 23.47
N GLN A 93 9.43 -10.04 24.54
CA GLN A 93 10.34 -9.87 25.65
C GLN A 93 11.59 -10.74 25.47
N THR A 94 12.77 -10.19 25.72
CA THR A 94 13.95 -11.01 26.08
C THR A 94 13.76 -11.40 27.53
N SER A 95 13.89 -12.69 27.84
CA SER A 95 13.93 -13.15 29.23
C SER A 95 15.18 -12.55 29.91
N ASP A 96 14.99 -11.45 30.64
CA ASP A 96 15.84 -10.91 31.70
C ASP A 96 17.24 -10.29 31.41
N THR A 97 17.55 -9.31 32.29
CA THR A 97 18.86 -8.84 32.81
C THR A 97 19.61 -7.65 32.20
N GLY A 98 19.22 -7.09 31.06
CA GLY A 98 19.97 -5.95 30.50
C GLY A 98 21.28 -6.33 29.80
N GLU A 99 21.58 -7.63 29.67
CA GLU A 99 22.52 -8.13 28.65
C GLU A 99 21.76 -8.40 27.35
N LEU A 100 22.19 -7.75 26.27
CA LEU A 100 21.69 -7.98 24.91
C LEU A 100 22.14 -9.36 24.40
N LYS A 101 21.49 -10.44 24.85
CA LYS A 101 21.68 -11.75 24.24
C LYS A 101 20.84 -11.84 22.95
N PRO A 102 21.43 -12.24 21.81
CA PRO A 102 20.68 -12.48 20.58
C PRO A 102 19.60 -13.52 20.85
N ARG A 103 18.35 -13.25 20.45
CA ARG A 103 17.33 -14.32 20.45
C ARG A 103 17.78 -15.45 19.53
N PRO A 104 17.53 -16.72 19.89
CA PRO A 104 17.66 -17.82 18.95
C PRO A 104 16.84 -17.49 17.69
N ALA A 105 17.41 -17.69 16.51
CA ALA A 105 16.77 -17.34 15.23
C ALA A 105 15.38 -17.97 15.07
N SER A 106 15.14 -19.13 15.69
CA SER A 106 13.85 -19.85 15.68
C SER A 106 12.72 -19.17 16.46
N ASN A 107 13.04 -18.23 17.37
CA ASN A 107 12.06 -17.61 18.27
C ASN A 107 11.91 -16.10 18.03
N ASN A 108 12.25 -15.63 16.83
CA ASN A 108 11.94 -14.26 16.44
C ASN A 108 10.61 -14.23 15.66
N LEU A 109 9.95 -13.07 15.72
CA LEU A 109 8.66 -12.90 15.07
C LEU A 109 8.76 -12.98 13.54
N ASP A 110 9.92 -12.66 12.97
CA ASP A 110 10.14 -12.77 11.53
C ASP A 110 10.08 -14.23 11.07
N SER A 111 10.59 -15.17 11.87
CA SER A 111 10.44 -16.60 11.64
C SER A 111 8.98 -17.01 11.67
N VAL A 112 8.24 -16.61 12.71
CA VAL A 112 6.80 -16.92 12.83
C VAL A 112 6.00 -16.35 11.65
N LEU A 113 6.31 -15.11 11.23
CA LEU A 113 5.68 -14.51 10.07
C LEU A 113 6.17 -15.12 8.76
N SER A 114 7.32 -15.78 8.71
CA SER A 114 7.78 -16.52 7.52
C SER A 114 7.15 -17.90 7.44
N ASP A 115 6.79 -18.53 8.55
CA ASP A 115 6.12 -19.85 8.56
C ASP A 115 4.79 -19.82 7.78
N ILE A 116 4.11 -18.67 7.76
CA ILE A 116 2.89 -18.52 6.95
C ILE A 116 3.16 -18.70 5.45
N ASP A 117 4.34 -18.32 4.95
CA ASP A 117 4.65 -18.40 3.52
C ASP A 117 4.71 -19.86 3.04
N HIS A 118 4.90 -20.83 3.95
CA HIS A 118 4.82 -22.26 3.64
C HIS A 118 3.40 -22.72 3.30
N TYR A 119 2.38 -22.05 3.83
CA TYR A 119 0.98 -22.40 3.65
C TYR A 119 0.23 -21.48 2.67
N LEU A 120 0.86 -20.42 2.18
CA LEU A 120 0.25 -19.50 1.23
C LEU A 120 0.58 -19.88 -0.21
N LEU A 121 -0.46 -20.14 -1.00
CA LEU A 121 -0.36 -20.21 -2.45
C LEU A 121 -0.46 -18.79 -3.02
N VAL A 122 0.62 -18.30 -3.63
CA VAL A 122 0.69 -16.95 -4.20
C VAL A 122 0.57 -17.03 -5.73
N PRO A 123 -0.55 -16.57 -6.32
CA PRO A 123 -0.69 -16.56 -7.77
C PRO A 123 0.14 -15.43 -8.39
N ASP A 124 1.29 -15.78 -8.97
CA ASP A 124 2.23 -14.83 -9.60
C ASP A 124 2.11 -14.74 -11.13
N GLY A 125 1.19 -15.49 -11.72
CA GLY A 125 0.96 -15.56 -13.17
C GLY A 125 1.91 -16.51 -13.92
N THR A 126 2.94 -17.03 -13.27
CA THR A 126 3.84 -18.04 -13.82
C THR A 126 3.46 -19.45 -13.39
N ASN A 127 3.03 -19.60 -12.13
CA ASN A 127 2.59 -20.86 -11.55
C ASN A 127 1.10 -21.08 -11.83
N ARG A 128 0.77 -22.21 -12.47
CA ARG A 128 -0.62 -22.63 -12.66
C ARG A 128 -1.09 -23.39 -11.43
N LEU A 129 -1.95 -22.75 -10.64
CA LEU A 129 -2.62 -23.38 -9.51
C LEU A 129 -3.89 -24.11 -10.00
N THR A 130 -4.26 -25.20 -9.34
CA THR A 130 -5.47 -25.98 -9.66
C THR A 130 -6.74 -25.32 -9.11
N LEU A 131 -7.92 -25.79 -9.54
CA LEU A 131 -9.19 -25.32 -8.98
C LEU A 131 -9.32 -25.66 -7.49
N ASP A 132 -8.89 -26.85 -7.08
CA ASP A 132 -8.89 -27.25 -5.66
C ASP A 132 -7.96 -26.35 -4.82
N GLN A 133 -6.82 -25.92 -5.39
CA GLN A 133 -5.93 -24.93 -4.79
C GLN A 133 -6.54 -23.53 -4.72
N ALA A 134 -7.35 -23.13 -5.70
CA ALA A 134 -8.11 -21.88 -5.63
C ALA A 134 -9.11 -21.92 -4.46
N ASP A 135 -9.81 -23.04 -4.29
CA ASP A 135 -10.76 -23.20 -3.19
C ASP A 135 -10.03 -23.30 -1.83
N TYR A 136 -8.81 -23.83 -1.79
CA TYR A 136 -7.92 -23.75 -0.62
C TYR A 136 -7.57 -22.29 -0.28
N VAL A 137 -7.17 -21.48 -1.26
CA VAL A 137 -6.88 -20.05 -1.05
C VAL A 137 -8.08 -19.32 -0.45
N ASP A 138 -9.28 -19.60 -0.93
CA ASP A 138 -10.51 -19.01 -0.41
C ASP A 138 -10.83 -19.48 1.01
N GLY A 139 -10.84 -20.80 1.23
CA GLY A 139 -11.21 -21.40 2.50
C GLY A 139 -10.23 -21.08 3.63
N PHE A 140 -8.93 -21.27 3.37
CA PHE A 140 -7.88 -20.97 4.34
C PHE A 140 -7.69 -19.46 4.52
N GLY A 141 -7.77 -18.68 3.43
CA GLY A 141 -7.73 -17.23 3.48
C GLY A 141 -8.85 -16.62 4.34
N ALA A 142 -10.07 -17.16 4.28
CA ALA A 142 -11.16 -16.76 5.14
C ALA A 142 -10.91 -17.09 6.63
N ALA A 143 -10.31 -18.26 6.92
CA ALA A 143 -9.92 -18.61 8.28
C ALA A 143 -8.82 -17.70 8.84
N LEU A 144 -7.82 -17.35 8.01
CA LEU A 144 -6.75 -16.42 8.34
C LEU A 144 -7.29 -15.01 8.61
N ASP A 145 -8.21 -14.52 7.78
CA ASP A 145 -8.90 -13.24 7.99
C ASP A 145 -9.68 -13.23 9.31
N GLN A 146 -10.46 -14.27 9.58
CA GLN A 146 -11.23 -14.37 10.83
C GLN A 146 -10.32 -14.35 12.07
N ALA A 147 -9.22 -15.12 12.04
CA ALA A 147 -8.28 -15.17 13.14
C ALA A 147 -7.55 -13.81 13.32
N LEU A 148 -7.20 -13.15 12.22
CA LEU A 148 -6.64 -11.78 12.21
C LEU A 148 -7.61 -10.76 12.82
N VAL A 149 -8.87 -10.75 12.39
CA VAL A 149 -9.90 -9.86 12.93
C VAL A 149 -10.07 -10.09 14.42
N THR A 150 -10.01 -11.35 14.87
CA THR A 150 -10.05 -11.70 16.30
C THR A 150 -8.89 -11.05 17.07
N VAL A 151 -7.66 -11.07 16.54
CA VAL A 151 -6.51 -10.39 17.18
C VAL A 151 -6.69 -8.87 17.20
N LEU A 152 -7.16 -8.27 16.11
CA LEU A 152 -7.27 -6.82 15.99
C LEU A 152 -8.45 -6.22 16.77
N THR A 153 -9.53 -6.99 16.97
CA THR A 153 -10.78 -6.52 17.59
C THR A 153 -11.08 -7.14 18.96
N GLY A 154 -10.34 -8.17 19.36
CA GLY A 154 -10.69 -9.00 20.52
C GLY A 154 -10.77 -8.23 21.84
N LYS A 155 -9.92 -7.22 22.05
CA LYS A 155 -9.97 -6.37 23.24
C LYS A 155 -9.73 -4.90 22.90
N PRO A 156 -10.48 -3.95 23.52
CA PRO A 156 -10.18 -2.53 23.39
C PRO A 156 -8.73 -2.23 23.80
N GLY A 157 -8.07 -1.34 23.06
CA GLY A 157 -6.71 -0.93 23.40
C GLY A 157 -5.62 -1.93 23.03
N THR A 158 -5.83 -2.79 22.03
CA THR A 158 -4.78 -3.68 21.48
C THR A 158 -3.45 -2.93 21.32
N PRO A 159 -2.34 -3.38 21.95
CA PRO A 159 -1.06 -2.71 21.91
C PRO A 159 -0.55 -2.48 20.48
N THR A 160 0.15 -1.36 20.26
CA THR A 160 0.70 -0.99 18.95
C THR A 160 1.56 -2.10 18.35
N ILE A 161 2.38 -2.76 19.16
CA ILE A 161 3.22 -3.86 18.68
C ILE A 161 2.40 -5.05 18.13
N ILE A 162 1.29 -5.42 18.79
CA ILE A 162 0.40 -6.48 18.31
C ILE A 162 -0.27 -6.04 17.00
N ARG A 163 -0.77 -4.80 16.92
CA ARG A 163 -1.40 -4.26 15.70
C ARG A 163 -0.45 -4.24 14.51
N VAL A 164 0.78 -3.77 14.71
CA VAL A 164 1.85 -3.77 13.68
C VAL A 164 2.05 -5.18 13.14
N ASN A 165 2.19 -6.17 14.02
CA ASN A 165 2.52 -7.54 13.61
C ASN A 165 1.33 -8.28 13.00
N ALA A 166 0.12 -8.04 13.50
CA ALA A 166 -1.11 -8.46 12.83
C ALA A 166 -1.24 -7.82 11.44
N GLY A 167 -0.87 -6.54 11.29
CA GLY A 167 -0.77 -5.88 9.98
C GLY A 167 0.26 -6.55 9.05
N ARG A 168 1.45 -6.88 9.55
CA ARG A 168 2.47 -7.62 8.78
C ARG A 168 1.96 -8.97 8.29
N PHE A 169 1.27 -9.70 9.17
CA PHE A 169 0.61 -10.95 8.84
C PHE A 169 -0.44 -10.75 7.74
N MET A 170 -1.34 -9.77 7.92
CA MET A 170 -2.36 -9.42 6.91
C MET A 170 -1.74 -9.10 5.54
N ALA A 171 -0.61 -8.38 5.52
CA ALA A 171 0.11 -8.05 4.28
C ALA A 171 0.68 -9.30 3.59
N LYS A 172 1.10 -10.32 4.34
CA LYS A 172 1.53 -11.61 3.78
C LYS A 172 0.34 -12.40 3.24
N VAL A 173 -0.74 -12.55 4.02
CA VAL A 173 -1.95 -13.28 3.58
C VAL A 173 -2.53 -12.67 2.33
N ALA A 174 -2.61 -11.34 2.25
CA ALA A 174 -3.13 -10.62 1.08
C ALA A 174 -2.44 -11.00 -0.25
N ARG A 175 -1.19 -11.47 -0.22
CA ARG A 175 -0.46 -11.90 -1.44
C ARG A 175 -1.06 -13.15 -2.07
N SER A 176 -1.78 -14.00 -1.32
CA SER A 176 -2.48 -15.15 -1.89
C SER A 176 -3.67 -14.74 -2.76
N GLY A 177 -4.13 -13.49 -2.62
CA GLY A 177 -5.31 -13.01 -3.30
C GLY A 177 -6.63 -13.45 -2.65
N ALA A 178 -6.59 -14.00 -1.43
CA ALA A 178 -7.78 -14.45 -0.70
C ALA A 178 -8.86 -13.35 -0.62
N PRO A 179 -10.07 -13.57 -1.18
CA PRO A 179 -11.15 -12.58 -1.22
C PRO A 179 -11.57 -12.03 0.14
N ALA A 180 -11.60 -12.87 1.18
CA ALA A 180 -12.04 -12.48 2.51
C ALA A 180 -11.23 -11.30 3.09
N ILE A 181 -9.92 -11.27 2.82
CA ILE A 181 -9.01 -10.22 3.31
C ILE A 181 -9.35 -8.85 2.73
N ALA A 182 -9.93 -8.80 1.51
CA ALA A 182 -10.28 -7.54 0.86
C ALA A 182 -11.26 -6.71 1.70
N LYS A 183 -12.23 -7.37 2.34
CA LYS A 183 -13.22 -6.71 3.20
C LYS A 183 -12.56 -6.09 4.44
N THR A 184 -11.65 -6.81 5.08
CA THR A 184 -10.90 -6.31 6.24
C THR A 184 -10.03 -5.12 5.85
N VAL A 185 -9.29 -5.22 4.74
CA VAL A 185 -8.47 -4.13 4.20
C VAL A 185 -9.33 -2.89 3.90
N LEU A 186 -10.44 -3.05 3.20
CA LEU A 186 -11.39 -1.96 2.90
C LEU A 186 -11.92 -1.30 4.16
N THR A 187 -12.29 -2.10 5.17
CA THR A 187 -12.83 -1.61 6.44
C THR A 187 -11.76 -0.79 7.19
N ILE A 188 -10.50 -1.22 7.16
CA ILE A 188 -9.37 -0.49 7.75
C ILE A 188 -9.08 0.81 6.98
N LEU A 189 -9.00 0.77 5.65
CA LEU A 189 -8.70 1.95 4.83
C LEU A 189 -9.82 3.01 4.88
N ASN A 190 -11.08 2.60 5.06
CA ASN A 190 -12.23 3.49 5.21
C ASN A 190 -12.44 4.00 6.66
N ASN A 191 -11.53 3.73 7.60
CA ASN A 191 -11.67 4.07 9.02
C ASN A 191 -12.94 3.49 9.67
N GLN A 192 -13.45 2.35 9.18
CA GLN A 192 -14.65 1.69 9.70
C GLN A 192 -14.33 0.54 10.65
N PHE A 193 -13.05 0.21 10.82
CA PHE A 193 -12.60 -0.99 11.52
C PHE A 193 -12.68 -0.84 13.04
N TYR A 194 -12.16 0.27 13.58
CA TYR A 194 -12.21 0.55 15.00
C TYR A 194 -13.46 1.35 15.35
N LYS A 195 -14.14 0.96 16.43
CA LYS A 195 -15.29 1.68 16.97
C LYS A 195 -15.10 1.93 18.46
N VAL A 196 -15.28 3.17 18.89
CA VAL A 196 -15.29 3.56 20.31
C VAL A 196 -16.65 4.17 20.60
N GLY A 197 -17.42 3.54 21.50
CA GLY A 197 -18.80 3.95 21.76
C GLY A 197 -19.72 3.86 20.54
N GLY A 198 -19.49 2.88 19.65
CA GLY A 198 -20.27 2.68 18.41
C GLY A 198 -19.91 3.63 17.26
N LYS A 199 -19.08 4.65 17.50
CA LYS A 199 -18.60 5.58 16.46
C LYS A 199 -17.31 5.08 15.84
N ALA A 200 -17.21 5.18 14.52
CA ALA A 200 -16.00 4.89 13.78
C ALA A 200 -14.84 5.78 14.28
N VAL A 201 -13.70 5.16 14.54
CA VAL A 201 -12.46 5.85 14.93
C VAL A 201 -11.44 5.65 13.83
N GLU A 202 -10.66 6.70 13.57
CA GLU A 202 -9.60 6.68 12.58
C GLU A 202 -8.62 5.53 12.82
N THR A 203 -8.26 4.85 11.74
CA THR A 203 -7.31 3.75 11.78
C THR A 203 -5.96 4.24 12.33
N PRO A 204 -5.35 3.50 13.27
CA PRO A 204 -4.01 3.80 13.74
C PRO A 204 -2.99 3.84 12.58
N PRO A 205 -2.09 4.84 12.52
CA PRO A 205 -1.15 4.98 11.41
C PRO A 205 -0.27 3.74 11.20
N ASP A 206 0.08 3.05 12.29
CA ASP A 206 0.85 1.80 12.28
C ASP A 206 0.15 0.68 11.50
N LEU A 207 -1.18 0.57 11.61
CA LEU A 207 -1.96 -0.42 10.87
C LEU A 207 -2.27 0.04 9.43
N LEU A 208 -2.48 1.34 9.22
CA LEU A 208 -2.79 1.91 7.91
C LEU A 208 -1.73 1.56 6.86
N PHE A 209 -0.45 1.62 7.23
CA PHE A 209 0.64 1.27 6.31
C PHE A 209 0.52 -0.18 5.84
N TYR A 210 0.25 -1.11 6.76
CA TYR A 210 0.11 -2.51 6.44
C TYR A 210 -1.18 -2.82 5.67
N ALA A 211 -2.26 -2.08 5.92
CA ALA A 211 -3.46 -2.18 5.09
C ALA A 211 -3.19 -1.77 3.63
N LEU A 212 -2.39 -0.72 3.40
CA LEU A 212 -1.96 -0.36 2.04
C LEU A 212 -1.01 -1.40 1.43
N LYS A 213 -0.17 -2.05 2.24
CA LYS A 213 0.64 -3.20 1.79
C LYS A 213 -0.21 -4.41 1.43
N SER A 214 -1.26 -4.69 2.19
CA SER A 214 -2.24 -5.71 1.88
C SER A 214 -2.99 -5.37 0.59
N ALA A 215 -3.37 -4.11 0.38
CA ALA A 215 -3.96 -3.67 -0.88
C ALA A 215 -3.02 -3.91 -2.08
N GLU A 216 -1.72 -3.60 -1.93
CA GLU A 216 -0.69 -3.92 -2.94
C GLU A 216 -0.65 -5.43 -3.23
N GLY A 217 -0.73 -6.28 -2.21
CA GLY A 217 -0.75 -7.74 -2.34
C GLY A 217 -2.00 -8.27 -3.06
N LEU A 218 -3.19 -7.82 -2.64
CA LEU A 218 -4.47 -8.23 -3.24
C LEU A 218 -4.56 -7.84 -4.72
N LEU A 219 -4.13 -6.62 -5.05
CA LEU A 219 -4.14 -6.13 -6.43
C LEU A 219 -3.07 -6.83 -7.28
N ALA A 220 -1.97 -7.26 -6.68
CA ALA A 220 -0.94 -8.03 -7.38
C ALA A 220 -1.31 -9.50 -7.62
N ALA A 221 -2.33 -10.04 -6.95
CA ALA A 221 -2.75 -11.43 -7.09
C ALA A 221 -3.57 -11.64 -8.40
N TYR A 222 -3.30 -12.74 -9.09
CA TYR A 222 -4.10 -13.16 -10.25
C TYR A 222 -5.28 -14.03 -9.80
N ASP A 223 -6.41 -13.93 -10.49
CA ASP A 223 -7.50 -14.89 -10.33
C ASP A 223 -7.06 -16.26 -10.86
N ILE A 224 -6.98 -17.23 -9.96
CA ILE A 224 -6.57 -18.61 -10.24
C ILE A 224 -7.60 -19.32 -11.14
N ARG A 225 -8.88 -18.95 -11.01
CA ARG A 225 -9.99 -19.60 -11.73
C ARG A 225 -10.08 -19.20 -13.19
N VAL A 226 -9.38 -18.13 -13.55
CA VAL A 226 -9.42 -17.55 -14.89
C VAL A 226 -8.17 -18.00 -15.64
N PRO A 227 -8.31 -18.64 -16.81
CA PRO A 227 -7.18 -18.93 -17.67
C PRO A 227 -6.41 -17.64 -17.97
N GLN A 228 -5.10 -17.66 -17.73
CA GLN A 228 -4.20 -16.51 -17.95
C GLN A 228 -3.85 -16.30 -19.43
N ALA A 229 -4.78 -16.65 -20.34
CA ALA A 229 -4.65 -16.47 -21.77
C ALA A 229 -5.74 -15.52 -22.30
N GLY A 230 -5.38 -14.69 -23.28
CA GLY A 230 -6.33 -13.81 -23.96
C GLY A 230 -6.76 -12.58 -23.15
N LEU A 231 -7.98 -12.08 -23.42
CA LEU A 231 -8.54 -10.84 -22.88
C LEU A 231 -8.88 -10.91 -21.38
N THR A 232 -8.95 -12.11 -20.82
CA THR A 232 -9.18 -12.33 -19.38
C THR A 232 -7.88 -12.44 -18.58
N ALA A 233 -6.72 -12.43 -19.27
CA ALA A 233 -5.42 -12.42 -18.61
C ALA A 233 -5.31 -11.17 -17.73
N GLY A 234 -5.05 -11.37 -16.44
CA GLY A 234 -4.90 -10.28 -15.48
C GLY A 234 -6.09 -9.98 -14.60
N LYS A 235 -7.22 -10.72 -14.67
CA LYS A 235 -8.29 -10.62 -13.67
C LYS A 235 -7.71 -10.73 -12.26
N HIS A 236 -8.19 -9.87 -11.36
CA HIS A 236 -7.81 -9.88 -9.96
C HIS A 236 -8.59 -10.97 -9.22
N SER A 237 -7.97 -11.58 -8.21
CA SER A 237 -8.60 -12.66 -7.43
C SER A 237 -9.78 -12.19 -6.56
N ILE A 238 -9.85 -10.89 -6.27
CA ILE A 238 -10.91 -10.30 -5.46
C ILE A 238 -12.15 -9.98 -6.33
N PRO A 239 -13.38 -10.07 -5.78
CA PRO A 239 -14.59 -9.73 -6.49
C PRO A 239 -14.56 -8.29 -7.04
N GLU A 240 -15.14 -8.08 -8.22
CA GLU A 240 -15.09 -6.78 -8.92
C GLU A 240 -15.66 -5.63 -8.07
N ARG A 241 -16.73 -5.87 -7.31
CA ARG A 241 -17.31 -4.87 -6.39
C ARG A 241 -16.29 -4.39 -5.34
N ASP A 242 -15.54 -5.33 -4.76
CA ASP A 242 -14.54 -5.02 -3.73
C ASP A 242 -13.29 -4.40 -4.36
N LEU A 243 -12.92 -4.83 -5.58
CA LEU A 243 -11.86 -4.23 -6.39
C LEU A 243 -12.14 -2.75 -6.67
N ILE A 244 -13.34 -2.43 -7.16
CA ILE A 244 -13.74 -1.05 -7.45
C ILE A 244 -13.67 -0.20 -6.17
N SER A 245 -14.22 -0.70 -5.07
CA SER A 245 -14.20 -0.02 -3.78
C SER A 245 -12.75 0.22 -3.31
N LEU A 246 -11.87 -0.76 -3.50
CA LEU A 246 -10.48 -0.67 -3.08
C LEU A 246 -9.72 0.37 -3.92
N VAL A 247 -9.94 0.38 -5.22
CA VAL A 247 -9.35 1.37 -6.14
C VAL A 247 -9.83 2.77 -5.79
N GLN A 248 -11.12 3.00 -5.54
CA GLN A 248 -11.64 4.31 -5.15
C GLN A 248 -10.97 4.86 -3.89
N VAL A 249 -10.81 4.01 -2.87
CA VAL A 249 -10.15 4.41 -1.62
C VAL A 249 -8.68 4.73 -1.85
N LEU A 250 -7.97 3.95 -2.68
CA LEU A 250 -6.59 4.23 -3.04
C LEU A 250 -6.48 5.54 -3.84
N GLU A 251 -7.34 5.78 -4.83
CA GLU A 251 -7.36 7.03 -5.59
C GLU A 251 -7.60 8.24 -4.68
N LEU A 252 -8.53 8.13 -3.73
CA LEU A 252 -8.78 9.18 -2.75
C LEU A 252 -7.53 9.46 -1.90
N LEU A 253 -6.87 8.43 -1.38
CA LEU A 253 -5.62 8.56 -0.61
C LEU A 253 -4.47 9.13 -1.45
N VAL A 254 -4.43 8.80 -2.75
CA VAL A 254 -3.43 9.34 -3.67
C VAL A 254 -3.65 10.83 -3.93
N LEU A 255 -4.90 11.22 -4.18
CA LEU A 255 -5.25 12.58 -4.58
C LEU A 255 -5.34 13.54 -3.40
N LYS A 256 -5.85 13.08 -2.25
CA LYS A 256 -6.15 13.90 -1.07
C LYS A 256 -5.23 13.63 0.13
N GLY A 257 -4.40 12.58 0.06
CA GLY A 257 -3.63 12.12 1.20
C GLY A 257 -4.51 11.40 2.23
N PRO A 258 -3.90 10.70 3.21
CA PRO A 258 -4.65 10.24 4.37
C PRO A 258 -5.14 11.45 5.21
N PRO A 259 -6.24 11.30 5.96
CA PRO A 259 -6.66 12.32 6.91
C PRO A 259 -5.65 12.39 8.07
N VAL A 260 -4.60 13.20 7.94
CA VAL A 260 -3.55 13.39 9.00
C VAL A 260 -3.90 14.55 9.95
N ALA A 261 -4.97 15.29 9.64
CA ALA A 261 -5.21 16.65 10.13
C ALA A 261 -5.33 16.79 11.66
N ASP A 262 -5.78 15.77 12.39
CA ASP A 262 -6.03 15.90 13.84
C ASP A 262 -4.92 15.35 14.75
N LYS A 263 -3.91 14.63 14.20
CA LYS A 263 -2.99 13.82 15.02
C LYS A 263 -1.66 14.49 15.38
N ALA A 264 -1.14 15.41 14.58
CA ALA A 264 0.09 16.13 14.94
C ALA A 264 -0.11 17.04 16.17
N ALA A 265 -1.33 17.55 16.36
CA ALA A 265 -1.69 18.34 17.53
C ALA A 265 -1.66 17.51 18.84
N ILE A 266 -2.05 16.23 18.80
CA ILE A 266 -2.10 15.37 19.98
C ILE A 266 -0.69 14.89 20.39
N ILE A 267 0.17 14.58 19.43
CA ILE A 267 1.56 14.18 19.72
C ILE A 267 2.34 15.33 20.36
N ASN A 268 2.13 16.57 19.91
CA ASN A 268 2.75 17.77 20.50
C ASN A 268 2.09 18.22 21.82
N ALA A 269 0.81 17.90 22.06
CA ALA A 269 0.16 18.20 23.33
C ALA A 269 0.60 17.24 24.46
N SER A 270 0.89 15.98 24.13
CA SER A 270 1.35 14.95 25.08
C SER A 270 2.81 15.15 25.54
N THR A 271 3.60 15.93 24.80
CA THR A 271 4.98 16.29 25.17
C THR A 271 5.07 17.56 26.01
N LYS A 272 3.96 18.24 26.34
CA LYS A 272 4.00 19.25 27.41
C LYS A 272 4.35 18.50 28.70
N PRO A 273 5.53 18.77 29.31
CA PRO A 273 5.87 18.13 30.57
C PRO A 273 4.75 18.41 31.55
N LYS A 274 4.20 17.34 32.14
CA LYS A 274 3.26 17.46 33.25
C LYS A 274 3.88 18.45 34.23
N PRO A 275 3.23 19.57 34.57
CA PRO A 275 3.79 20.54 35.49
C PRO A 275 4.26 19.77 36.72
N VAL A 276 5.57 19.84 37.00
CA VAL A 276 6.12 19.28 38.22
C VAL A 276 5.29 19.89 39.33
N ALA A 277 4.60 19.04 40.09
CA ALA A 277 3.77 19.50 41.19
C ALA A 277 4.63 20.44 42.05
N PRO A 278 4.18 21.68 42.34
CA PRO A 278 4.94 22.56 43.20
C PRO A 278 5.21 21.82 44.50
N ALA A 279 6.48 21.85 44.92
CA ALA A 279 6.91 21.25 46.17
C ALA A 279 5.96 21.68 47.27
N VAL A 280 5.43 20.70 48.01
CA VAL A 280 4.57 20.90 49.17
C VAL A 280 5.32 21.84 50.13
N GLN A 281 4.83 23.09 50.22
CA GLN A 281 5.15 23.98 51.33
C GLN A 281 4.06 23.79 52.38
N ASP A 282 4.52 23.66 53.63
CA ASP A 282 3.74 23.46 54.84
C ASP A 282 2.63 24.51 55.06
N PRO A 283 1.60 24.19 55.87
CA PRO A 283 0.38 24.95 55.95
C PRO A 283 0.50 26.04 57.01
N MET A 284 0.36 27.32 56.61
CA MET A 284 -0.14 28.36 57.51
C MET A 284 -0.79 29.51 56.74
N GLY A 285 -1.98 29.90 57.19
CA GLY A 285 -2.54 31.24 56.96
C GLY A 285 -3.54 31.33 55.82
N GLY A 286 -4.82 31.49 56.18
CA GLY A 286 -5.93 31.59 55.24
C GLY A 286 -5.99 32.88 54.44
N ALA A 287 -6.63 32.79 53.28
CA ALA A 287 -7.39 33.86 52.63
C ALA A 287 -8.29 33.22 51.57
N VAL A 288 -9.58 33.53 51.64
CA VAL A 288 -10.59 33.11 50.65
C VAL A 288 -10.36 33.92 49.35
N PRO A 289 -10.12 33.29 48.20
CA PRO A 289 -10.01 34.02 46.94
C PRO A 289 -11.38 34.52 46.46
N PRO A 290 -11.44 35.68 45.79
CA PRO A 290 -12.69 36.27 45.29
C PRO A 290 -13.28 35.44 44.15
N VAL A 291 -14.60 35.28 44.22
CA VAL A 291 -15.46 34.61 43.23
C VAL A 291 -15.29 35.28 41.86
N GLN A 292 -14.79 34.52 40.87
CA GLN A 292 -14.80 34.95 39.48
C GLN A 292 -16.24 34.99 38.96
N PRO A 293 -16.69 36.09 38.33
CA PRO A 293 -18.01 36.17 37.72
C PRO A 293 -18.11 35.22 36.52
N ALA A 294 -19.27 34.57 36.41
CA ALA A 294 -19.60 33.64 35.35
C ALA A 294 -19.44 34.27 33.94
N PRO A 295 -18.88 33.55 32.96
CA PRO A 295 -18.79 34.04 31.60
C PRO A 295 -20.18 34.17 30.97
N ASN A 296 -20.46 35.36 30.42
CA ASN A 296 -21.70 35.71 29.72
C ASN A 296 -22.00 34.72 28.58
N ALA A 297 -23.27 34.30 28.52
CA ALA A 297 -23.79 33.24 27.65
C ALA A 297 -24.15 33.68 26.21
N ASP A 298 -23.74 34.88 25.77
CA ASP A 298 -24.20 35.45 24.49
C ASP A 298 -23.04 35.71 23.51
N GLN A 299 -22.43 34.64 22.97
CA GLN A 299 -21.65 34.76 21.73
C GLN A 299 -22.42 34.16 20.54
N PRO A 300 -22.71 34.97 19.49
CA PRO A 300 -23.47 34.51 18.33
C PRO A 300 -22.68 33.46 17.53
N MET A 301 -23.39 32.39 17.15
CA MET A 301 -22.93 31.36 16.22
C MET A 301 -22.68 31.97 14.84
N GLY A 302 -21.45 32.41 14.60
CA GLY A 302 -20.98 32.80 13.27
C GLY A 302 -19.55 32.34 13.11
N LYS A 303 -19.35 31.08 12.69
CA LYS A 303 -18.01 30.63 12.27
C LYS A 303 -17.99 30.52 10.76
N LEU A 304 -17.33 31.51 10.14
CA LEU A 304 -16.65 31.33 8.86
C LEU A 304 -15.79 30.05 8.97
N ASP A 305 -15.97 29.14 8.03
CA ASP A 305 -15.08 28.01 7.82
C ASP A 305 -13.69 28.55 7.46
N ALA A 306 -12.87 28.81 8.48
CA ALA A 306 -11.49 29.18 8.29
C ALA A 306 -10.83 28.08 7.44
N ALA A 307 -10.16 28.49 6.36
CA ALA A 307 -9.40 27.56 5.53
C ALA A 307 -8.48 26.73 6.45
N PRO A 308 -8.40 25.40 6.25
CA PRO A 308 -7.59 24.54 7.10
C PRO A 308 -6.16 25.05 7.15
N ALA A 309 -5.56 25.03 8.34
CA ALA A 309 -4.17 25.43 8.52
C ALA A 309 -3.26 24.62 7.58
N PRO A 310 -2.21 25.24 7.00
CA PRO A 310 -1.25 24.51 6.18
C PRO A 310 -0.61 23.38 7.01
N LEU A 311 -0.31 22.26 6.34
CA LEU A 311 0.34 21.12 6.98
C LEU A 311 1.75 21.52 7.44
N THR A 312 2.15 20.99 8.60
CA THR A 312 3.55 21.05 9.06
C THR A 312 4.42 20.12 8.20
N HIS A 313 5.73 20.39 8.16
CA HIS A 313 6.67 19.57 7.40
C HIS A 313 6.60 18.07 7.78
N ASP A 314 6.48 17.77 9.08
CA ASP A 314 6.37 16.38 9.54
C ASP A 314 5.07 15.72 9.05
N GLN A 315 3.96 16.47 9.02
CA GLN A 315 2.70 15.97 8.45
C GLN A 315 2.82 15.72 6.94
N GLU A 316 3.49 16.60 6.19
CA GLU A 316 3.74 16.41 4.76
C GLU A 316 4.57 15.15 4.49
N VAL A 317 5.59 14.87 5.31
CA VAL A 317 6.40 13.65 5.21
C VAL A 317 5.55 12.40 5.45
N VAL A 318 4.66 12.43 6.45
CA VAL A 318 3.75 11.32 6.76
C VAL A 318 2.74 11.12 5.63
N VAL A 319 2.13 12.20 5.12
CA VAL A 319 1.22 12.14 3.96
C VAL A 319 1.93 11.52 2.77
N THR A 320 3.13 12.00 2.45
CA THR A 320 3.95 11.50 1.33
C THR A 320 4.26 10.01 1.49
N TYR A 321 4.57 9.56 2.70
CA TYR A 321 4.86 8.15 2.99
C TYR A 321 3.67 7.24 2.67
N TYR A 322 2.48 7.56 3.18
CA TYR A 322 1.28 6.78 2.91
C TYR A 322 0.83 6.89 1.45
N ARG A 323 0.89 8.09 0.89
CA ARG A 323 0.53 8.35 -0.51
C ARG A 323 1.37 7.51 -1.45
N ARG A 324 2.70 7.49 -1.27
CA ARG A 324 3.58 6.62 -2.06
C ARG A 324 3.21 5.16 -1.97
N GLN A 325 2.84 4.67 -0.78
CA GLN A 325 2.42 3.28 -0.63
C GLN A 325 1.06 3.00 -1.31
N ALA A 326 0.14 3.97 -1.31
CA ALA A 326 -1.11 3.87 -2.07
C ALA A 326 -0.86 3.86 -3.59
N ILE A 327 0.07 4.68 -4.09
CA ILE A 327 0.50 4.69 -5.50
C ILE A 327 1.08 3.32 -5.88
N ARG A 328 1.92 2.74 -5.02
CA ARG A 328 2.45 1.38 -5.25
C ARG A 328 1.37 0.32 -5.33
N ALA A 329 0.33 0.41 -4.50
CA ALA A 329 -0.81 -0.49 -4.56
C ALA A 329 -1.61 -0.27 -5.86
N LEU A 330 -1.91 0.99 -6.21
CA LEU A 330 -2.63 1.35 -7.43
C LEU A 330 -1.87 0.91 -8.70
N ALA A 331 -0.53 0.97 -8.68
CA ALA A 331 0.34 0.47 -9.75
C ALA A 331 0.29 -1.05 -9.93
N LYS A 332 -0.38 -1.80 -9.04
CA LYS A 332 -0.67 -3.24 -9.22
C LYS A 332 -1.99 -3.51 -9.92
N VAL A 333 -2.84 -2.49 -10.09
CA VAL A 333 -4.05 -2.61 -10.90
C VAL A 333 -3.65 -2.82 -12.36
N ARG A 334 -4.16 -3.90 -12.96
CA ARG A 334 -3.75 -4.28 -14.32
C ARG A 334 -4.62 -3.68 -15.40
N PHE A 335 -5.79 -3.13 -15.07
CA PHE A 335 -6.71 -2.59 -16.07
C PHE A 335 -6.71 -1.07 -16.02
N ASP A 336 -6.86 -0.42 -17.18
CA ASP A 336 -6.97 1.02 -17.27
C ASP A 336 -8.31 1.56 -16.76
N VAL A 337 -9.38 0.78 -16.94
CA VAL A 337 -10.74 1.03 -16.48
C VAL A 337 -11.29 -0.23 -15.81
N ILE A 338 -11.99 -0.07 -14.68
CA ILE A 338 -12.70 -1.15 -13.98
C ILE A 338 -14.15 -0.70 -13.73
N GLY A 339 -15.11 -1.61 -13.81
CA GLY A 339 -16.53 -1.30 -13.60
C GLY A 339 -17.21 -0.74 -14.84
N GLY A 340 -18.26 0.07 -14.64
CA GLY A 340 -19.09 0.64 -15.71
C GLY A 340 -20.13 -0.32 -16.31
N GLN A 341 -19.91 -1.64 -16.19
CA GLN A 341 -20.88 -2.67 -16.55
C GLN A 341 -21.78 -3.03 -15.36
N GLY A 342 -23.02 -3.41 -15.64
CA GLY A 342 -23.94 -3.92 -14.61
C GLY A 342 -24.32 -2.92 -13.51
N GLY A 343 -24.20 -1.61 -13.77
CA GLY A 343 -24.52 -0.55 -12.81
C GLY A 343 -23.45 -0.32 -11.74
N LEU A 344 -22.29 -0.97 -11.83
CA LEU A 344 -21.15 -0.68 -10.95
C LEU A 344 -20.47 0.63 -11.39
N PRO A 345 -20.00 1.46 -10.44
CA PRO A 345 -19.33 2.71 -10.79
C PRO A 345 -18.02 2.41 -11.53
N GLU A 346 -17.75 3.21 -12.55
CA GLU A 346 -16.52 3.13 -13.33
C GLU A 346 -15.38 3.85 -12.58
N VAL A 347 -14.20 3.22 -12.52
CA VAL A 347 -12.98 3.79 -11.93
C VAL A 347 -11.83 3.71 -12.92
N ARG A 348 -10.92 4.70 -12.87
CA ARG A 348 -9.87 4.91 -13.88
C ARG A 348 -8.48 5.01 -13.25
N PRO A 349 -7.96 3.91 -12.66
CA PRO A 349 -6.67 3.91 -11.97
C PRO A 349 -5.51 4.40 -12.85
N ALA A 350 -5.52 4.07 -14.15
CA ALA A 350 -4.51 4.54 -15.10
C ALA A 350 -4.49 6.07 -15.24
N TRP A 351 -5.64 6.73 -15.17
CA TRP A 351 -5.74 8.19 -15.21
C TRP A 351 -5.08 8.82 -13.97
N THR A 352 -5.36 8.27 -12.79
CA THR A 352 -4.74 8.72 -11.55
C THR A 352 -3.22 8.54 -11.59
N LEU A 353 -2.72 7.40 -12.05
CA LEU A 353 -1.27 7.18 -12.23
C LEU A 353 -0.65 8.11 -13.28
N ALA A 354 -1.36 8.38 -14.38
CA ALA A 354 -0.90 9.30 -15.42
C ALA A 354 -0.70 10.73 -14.88
N ARG A 355 -1.65 11.23 -14.09
CA ARG A 355 -1.56 12.55 -13.44
C ARG A 355 -0.33 12.65 -12.53
N ILE A 356 -0.03 11.60 -11.77
CA ILE A 356 1.17 11.54 -10.93
C ILE A 356 2.43 11.55 -11.81
N ALA A 357 2.45 10.71 -12.85
CA ALA A 357 3.61 10.56 -13.73
C ALA A 357 4.01 11.87 -14.42
N VAL A 358 3.05 12.75 -14.75
CA VAL A 358 3.33 14.05 -15.41
C VAL A 358 3.31 15.26 -14.48
N ILE A 359 3.17 15.05 -13.16
CA ILE A 359 3.04 16.13 -12.16
C ILE A 359 1.89 17.08 -12.56
N ASP A 360 0.70 16.52 -12.73
CA ASP A 360 -0.49 17.28 -13.09
C ASP A 360 -0.80 18.37 -12.05
N ALA A 361 -1.08 19.59 -12.52
CA ALA A 361 -1.26 20.77 -11.66
C ALA A 361 -2.49 20.69 -10.75
N SER A 362 -3.42 19.78 -11.00
CA SER A 362 -4.62 19.57 -10.17
C SER A 362 -4.41 18.59 -9.02
N LEU A 363 -3.18 18.11 -8.80
CA LEU A 363 -2.83 17.32 -7.62
C LEU A 363 -2.68 18.23 -6.39
N ASP A 364 -3.31 17.88 -5.28
CA ASP A 364 -3.21 18.64 -4.02
C ASP A 364 -1.77 18.66 -3.46
N PHE A 365 -0.94 17.69 -3.86
CA PHE A 365 0.42 17.49 -3.38
C PHE A 365 1.35 17.19 -4.56
N ILE A 366 2.52 17.85 -4.59
CA ILE A 366 3.53 17.60 -5.63
C ILE A 366 4.08 16.17 -5.45
N PRO A 367 4.04 15.31 -6.48
CA PRO A 367 4.65 13.98 -6.43
C PRO A 367 6.17 14.04 -6.24
N THR A 368 6.68 13.17 -5.38
CA THR A 368 8.11 12.90 -5.28
C THR A 368 8.59 12.07 -6.47
N THR A 369 9.89 12.10 -6.74
CA THR A 369 10.50 11.31 -7.81
C THR A 369 10.25 9.81 -7.67
N ALA A 370 10.23 9.29 -6.44
CA ALA A 370 9.90 7.91 -6.17
C ALA A 370 8.45 7.56 -6.53
N GLU A 371 7.51 8.48 -6.27
CA GLU A 371 6.09 8.34 -6.64
C GLU A 371 5.88 8.38 -8.15
N ILE A 372 6.60 9.27 -8.86
CA ILE A 372 6.63 9.31 -10.33
C ILE A 372 7.14 7.97 -10.87
N GLY A 373 8.25 7.46 -10.34
CA GLY A 373 8.82 6.18 -10.75
C GLY A 373 7.86 5.00 -10.54
N ASP A 374 7.20 4.92 -9.37
CA ASP A 374 6.18 3.89 -9.10
C ASP A 374 4.96 4.03 -10.02
N ALA A 375 4.53 5.25 -10.35
CA ALA A 375 3.43 5.48 -11.28
C ALA A 375 3.77 5.05 -12.71
N VAL A 376 4.96 5.39 -13.23
CA VAL A 376 5.43 4.96 -14.55
C VAL A 376 5.54 3.43 -14.62
N ILE A 377 6.05 2.77 -13.56
CA ILE A 377 6.07 1.31 -13.47
C ILE A 377 4.66 0.73 -13.58
N GLY A 378 3.68 1.32 -12.89
CA GLY A 378 2.28 0.91 -12.96
C GLY A 378 1.70 1.04 -14.36
N LEU A 379 1.87 2.21 -15.00
CA LEU A 379 1.40 2.46 -16.37
C LEU A 379 2.01 1.47 -17.38
N ALA A 380 3.30 1.17 -17.26
CA ALA A 380 3.97 0.19 -18.12
C ALA A 380 3.53 -1.26 -17.82
N SER A 381 2.88 -1.52 -16.69
CA SER A 381 2.38 -2.85 -16.30
C SER A 381 0.88 -3.05 -16.59
N LEU A 382 0.23 -2.08 -17.23
CA LEU A 382 -1.19 -2.18 -17.59
C LEU A 382 -1.43 -3.21 -18.69
N TYR A 383 -2.65 -3.74 -18.70
CA TYR A 383 -3.29 -4.54 -19.73
C TYR A 383 -4.35 -3.66 -20.40
N PRO A 384 -4.03 -2.98 -21.51
CA PRO A 384 -4.93 -2.01 -22.12
C PRO A 384 -6.24 -2.64 -22.60
N THR A 385 -7.34 -2.00 -22.25
CA THR A 385 -8.66 -2.25 -22.83
C THR A 385 -8.83 -1.45 -24.13
N GLY A 386 -9.93 -1.71 -24.86
CA GLY A 386 -10.25 -0.95 -26.08
C GLY A 386 -10.58 0.53 -25.85
N ALA A 387 -10.76 0.96 -24.60
CA ALA A 387 -11.03 2.36 -24.26
C ALA A 387 -9.74 3.20 -24.10
N LEU A 388 -8.58 2.56 -23.95
CA LEU A 388 -7.32 3.26 -23.69
C LEU A 388 -6.70 3.79 -24.99
N ASN A 389 -6.44 5.10 -25.02
CA ASN A 389 -5.58 5.66 -26.05
C ASN A 389 -4.11 5.28 -25.78
N VAL A 390 -3.62 4.30 -26.54
CA VAL A 390 -2.25 3.78 -26.39
C VAL A 390 -1.18 4.84 -26.68
N ASP A 391 -1.42 5.75 -27.63
CA ASP A 391 -0.44 6.81 -27.96
C ASP A 391 -0.26 7.75 -26.75
N GLU A 392 -1.36 8.11 -26.09
CA GLU A 392 -1.34 8.94 -24.89
C GLU A 392 -0.65 8.20 -23.72
N LEU A 393 -0.95 6.91 -23.52
CA LEU A 393 -0.27 6.09 -22.52
C LEU A 393 1.26 6.12 -22.71
N LEU A 394 1.73 5.90 -23.95
CA LEU A 394 3.16 5.87 -24.27
C LEU A 394 3.81 7.26 -24.08
N SER A 395 3.11 8.33 -24.46
CA SER A 395 3.55 9.72 -24.21
C SER A 395 3.71 10.01 -22.71
N VAL A 396 2.73 9.60 -21.89
CA VAL A 396 2.78 9.76 -20.42
C VAL A 396 3.93 8.97 -19.81
N ILE A 397 4.15 7.71 -20.22
CA ILE A 397 5.29 6.89 -19.76
C ILE A 397 6.62 7.57 -20.13
N ALA A 398 6.75 8.07 -21.36
CA ALA A 398 7.96 8.75 -21.81
C ALA A 398 8.24 10.02 -20.99
N ARG A 399 7.24 10.89 -20.84
CA ARG A 399 7.34 12.14 -20.07
C ARG A 399 7.62 11.88 -18.59
N GLY A 400 6.92 10.93 -17.98
CA GLY A 400 7.15 10.54 -16.60
C GLY A 400 8.54 9.97 -16.37
N THR A 401 9.09 9.21 -17.34
CA THR A 401 10.47 8.72 -17.28
C THR A 401 11.48 9.87 -17.32
N VAL A 402 11.25 10.90 -18.16
CA VAL A 402 12.09 12.12 -18.19
C VAL A 402 12.07 12.83 -16.83
N LEU A 403 10.88 12.99 -16.21
CA LEU A 403 10.75 13.62 -14.91
C LEU A 403 11.44 12.80 -13.80
N PHE A 404 11.25 11.48 -13.80
CA PHE A 404 11.89 10.56 -12.87
C PHE A 404 13.43 10.65 -12.92
N VAL A 405 14.00 10.65 -14.12
CA VAL A 405 15.46 10.59 -14.33
C VAL A 405 16.14 11.96 -14.15
N ARG A 406 15.39 13.06 -14.24
CA ARG A 406 15.94 14.42 -14.12
C ARG A 406 16.68 14.62 -12.79
N GLU A 407 16.15 14.12 -11.68
CA GLU A 407 16.82 14.24 -10.38
C GLU A 407 18.13 13.44 -10.34
N LYS A 408 18.14 12.23 -10.92
CA LYS A 408 19.35 11.42 -11.08
C LYS A 408 20.39 12.11 -11.97
N LEU A 409 19.96 12.84 -13.00
CA LEU A 409 20.85 13.65 -13.85
C LEU A 409 21.38 14.91 -13.16
N ALA A 410 20.65 15.47 -12.20
CA ALA A 410 21.16 16.56 -11.36
C ALA A 410 22.19 16.04 -10.35
N GLY A 411 21.99 14.82 -9.83
CA GLY A 411 22.88 14.13 -8.91
C GLY A 411 23.60 12.94 -9.56
N ILE A 412 24.34 13.14 -10.66
CA ILE A 412 24.99 12.02 -11.39
C ILE A 412 25.85 11.15 -10.47
N GLY A 413 26.49 11.75 -9.44
CA GLY A 413 27.29 11.06 -8.44
C GLY A 413 26.51 10.23 -7.39
N ASP A 414 25.18 10.33 -7.34
CA ASP A 414 24.33 9.62 -6.39
C ASP A 414 24.23 8.13 -6.75
N LYS A 415 25.06 7.29 -6.13
CA LYS A 415 25.08 5.82 -6.34
C LYS A 415 24.18 5.07 -5.36
N THR A 416 23.16 5.72 -4.81
CA THR A 416 22.29 5.08 -3.83
C THR A 416 21.53 3.91 -4.47
N VAL A 417 21.42 2.82 -3.70
CA VAL A 417 20.73 1.58 -4.09
C VAL A 417 19.30 1.81 -4.64
N PRO A 418 18.49 2.77 -4.15
CA PRO A 418 17.15 3.02 -4.68
C PRO A 418 17.10 3.26 -6.19
N TRP A 419 18.06 3.98 -6.78
CA TRP A 419 18.07 4.23 -8.22
C TRP A 419 18.21 2.96 -9.04
N LYS A 420 19.09 2.04 -8.63
CA LYS A 420 19.25 0.73 -9.26
C LYS A 420 17.99 -0.12 -9.15
N VAL A 421 17.36 -0.10 -7.97
CA VAL A 421 16.12 -0.84 -7.73
C VAL A 421 14.99 -0.32 -8.61
N TYR A 422 14.83 1.00 -8.74
CA TYR A 422 13.82 1.59 -9.63
C TYR A 422 14.12 1.32 -11.10
N ALA A 423 15.38 1.43 -11.53
CA ALA A 423 15.77 1.12 -12.89
C ALA A 423 15.44 -0.33 -13.25
N ALA A 424 15.80 -1.28 -12.40
CA ALA A 424 15.49 -2.71 -12.59
C ALA A 424 13.97 -2.97 -12.64
N ARG A 425 13.18 -2.33 -11.76
CA ARG A 425 11.72 -2.49 -11.75
C ARG A 425 11.07 -1.91 -13.01
N LEU A 426 11.51 -0.74 -13.46
CA LEU A 426 10.99 -0.10 -14.67
C LEU A 426 11.41 -0.86 -15.93
N ASN A 427 12.63 -1.38 -15.97
CA ASN A 427 13.12 -2.26 -17.02
C ASN A 427 12.24 -3.52 -17.14
N LEU A 428 11.96 -4.18 -16.01
CA LEU A 428 11.05 -5.35 -15.97
C LEU A 428 9.64 -5.00 -16.47
N ALA A 429 9.07 -3.87 -16.04
CA ALA A 429 7.75 -3.43 -16.48
C ALA A 429 7.70 -3.16 -18.00
N LEU A 430 8.67 -2.43 -18.54
CA LEU A 430 8.76 -2.13 -19.97
C LEU A 430 9.01 -3.39 -20.81
N ALA A 431 9.82 -4.34 -20.32
CA ALA A 431 10.00 -5.64 -20.96
C ALA A 431 8.67 -6.43 -20.97
N GLY A 432 7.91 -6.38 -19.87
CA GLY A 432 6.56 -6.92 -19.78
C GLY A 432 5.61 -6.31 -20.82
N MET A 433 5.60 -4.98 -20.95
CA MET A 433 4.80 -4.25 -21.94
C MET A 433 5.14 -4.66 -23.38
N ARG A 434 6.43 -4.80 -23.71
CA ARG A 434 6.88 -5.28 -25.01
C ARG A 434 6.35 -6.69 -25.30
N LYS A 435 6.47 -7.61 -24.33
CA LYS A 435 5.93 -8.96 -24.48
C LYS A 435 4.42 -8.93 -24.68
N LEU A 436 3.73 -8.10 -23.90
CA LEU A 436 2.28 -7.94 -23.98
C LEU A 436 1.82 -7.40 -25.34
N SER A 437 2.58 -6.49 -25.96
CA SER A 437 2.26 -5.98 -27.30
C SER A 437 2.27 -7.05 -28.41
N LEU A 438 2.88 -8.21 -28.17
CA LEU A 438 2.84 -9.32 -29.12
C LEU A 438 1.53 -10.12 -29.03
N THR A 439 0.89 -10.11 -27.86
CA THR A 439 -0.28 -10.97 -27.56
C THR A 439 -1.58 -10.20 -27.39
N ASN A 440 -1.55 -8.96 -26.92
CA ASN A 440 -2.72 -8.12 -26.69
C ASN A 440 -3.14 -7.44 -28.01
N LEU A 441 -4.41 -7.60 -28.39
CA LEU A 441 -4.95 -7.10 -29.67
C LEU A 441 -4.93 -5.57 -29.79
N GLN A 442 -5.03 -4.84 -28.67
CA GLN A 442 -5.01 -3.38 -28.64
C GLN A 442 -3.59 -2.82 -28.77
N LEU A 443 -2.62 -3.49 -28.16
CA LEU A 443 -1.21 -3.08 -28.23
C LEU A 443 -0.50 -3.55 -29.51
N ARG A 444 -0.97 -4.64 -30.14
CA ARG A 444 -0.32 -5.23 -31.32
C ARG A 444 -0.13 -4.27 -32.49
N PRO A 445 -1.13 -3.45 -32.88
CA PRO A 445 -0.94 -2.43 -33.93
C PRO A 445 0.17 -1.43 -33.58
N GLN A 446 0.38 -1.17 -32.28
CA GLN A 446 1.36 -0.22 -31.76
C GLN A 446 2.67 -0.91 -31.33
N GLY A 447 2.88 -2.20 -31.64
CA GLY A 447 4.04 -2.96 -31.18
C GLY A 447 5.38 -2.34 -31.57
N GLY A 448 5.46 -1.68 -32.74
CA GLY A 448 6.64 -0.93 -33.16
C GLY A 448 6.93 0.28 -32.27
N MET A 449 5.90 1.07 -31.92
CA MET A 449 6.04 2.23 -31.02
C MET A 449 6.40 1.79 -29.60
N VAL A 450 5.72 0.76 -29.08
CA VAL A 450 5.99 0.15 -27.77
C VAL A 450 7.44 -0.33 -27.71
N GLY A 451 7.89 -1.09 -28.72
CA GLY A 451 9.26 -1.59 -28.82
C GLY A 451 10.29 -0.46 -28.92
N GLY A 452 10.00 0.58 -29.71
CA GLY A 452 10.85 1.76 -29.86
C GLY A 452 11.02 2.53 -28.55
N LEU A 453 9.92 2.87 -27.87
CA LEU A 453 9.94 3.58 -26.59
C LEU A 453 10.72 2.78 -25.53
N ALA A 454 10.35 1.51 -25.34
CA ALA A 454 10.98 0.66 -24.34
C ALA A 454 12.47 0.43 -24.66
N GLY A 455 12.85 0.30 -25.93
CA GLY A 455 14.24 0.21 -26.36
C GLY A 455 15.07 1.44 -26.00
N VAL A 456 14.53 2.64 -26.25
CA VAL A 456 15.19 3.91 -25.89
C VAL A 456 15.31 4.05 -24.37
N ILE A 457 14.24 3.84 -23.61
CA ILE A 457 14.29 3.96 -22.15
C ILE A 457 15.26 2.93 -21.54
N ILE A 458 15.14 1.65 -21.91
CA ILE A 458 15.99 0.60 -21.33
C ILE A 458 17.46 0.83 -21.71
N GLY A 459 17.75 1.08 -22.99
CA GLY A 459 19.11 1.19 -23.50
C GLY A 459 19.84 2.46 -23.07
N ASP A 460 19.18 3.61 -23.20
CA ASP A 460 19.85 4.90 -23.05
C ASP A 460 19.70 5.49 -21.64
N VAL A 461 18.68 5.06 -20.90
CA VAL A 461 18.34 5.63 -19.58
C VAL A 461 18.58 4.63 -18.45
N LEU A 462 17.96 3.45 -18.48
CA LEU A 462 17.97 2.54 -17.33
C LEU A 462 19.24 1.70 -17.24
N ALA A 463 19.73 1.15 -18.35
CA ALA A 463 20.93 0.32 -18.35
C ALA A 463 22.19 1.07 -17.83
N PRO A 464 22.41 2.37 -18.14
CA PRO A 464 23.48 3.14 -17.50
C PRO A 464 23.32 3.29 -15.98
N ILE A 465 22.07 3.48 -15.49
CA ILE A 465 21.78 3.59 -14.05
C ILE A 465 22.05 2.26 -13.33
N GLU A 466 21.70 1.13 -13.96
CA GLU A 466 21.93 -0.21 -13.38
C GLU A 466 23.41 -0.60 -13.35
N ARG A 467 24.13 -0.39 -14.47
CA ARG A 467 25.50 -0.90 -14.66
C ARG A 467 26.56 -0.08 -13.95
N GLU A 468 26.36 1.23 -13.80
CA GLU A 468 27.33 2.15 -13.16
C GLU A 468 28.78 2.03 -13.66
N SER A 469 29.02 1.54 -14.88
CA SER A 469 30.37 1.48 -15.41
C SER A 469 30.91 2.90 -15.62
N VAL A 470 32.21 3.09 -15.37
CA VAL A 470 32.89 4.38 -15.56
C VAL A 470 32.65 4.85 -16.99
N GLY A 471 31.86 5.91 -17.15
CA GLY A 471 31.52 6.50 -18.44
C GLY A 471 30.08 6.27 -18.94
N ALA A 472 29.33 5.31 -18.38
CA ALA A 472 27.92 5.12 -18.74
C ALA A 472 27.05 6.17 -18.02
N ARG A 473 26.69 7.24 -18.74
CA ARG A 473 25.76 8.26 -18.24
C ARG A 473 24.37 8.02 -18.85
N PRO A 474 23.29 8.06 -18.05
CA PRO A 474 21.95 8.06 -18.62
C PRO A 474 21.80 9.28 -19.54
N SER A 475 21.22 9.09 -20.72
CA SER A 475 20.89 10.17 -21.66
C SER A 475 19.40 10.17 -21.96
N ILE A 476 18.79 11.35 -21.90
CA ILE A 476 17.38 11.57 -22.23
C ILE A 476 17.19 12.13 -23.64
N ASP A 477 18.25 12.33 -24.42
CA ASP A 477 18.17 13.02 -25.71
C ASP A 477 17.36 12.22 -26.73
N ARG A 478 17.64 10.92 -26.84
CA ARG A 478 16.86 10.01 -27.70
C ARG A 478 15.43 9.86 -27.22
N LEU A 479 15.19 9.93 -25.91
CA LEU A 479 13.83 9.89 -25.35
C LEU A 479 13.05 11.16 -25.69
N ASN A 480 13.69 12.34 -25.58
CA ASN A 480 13.08 13.62 -25.98
C ASN A 480 12.79 13.66 -27.49
N ASN A 481 13.71 13.15 -28.31
CA ASN A 481 13.48 13.02 -29.76
C ASN A 481 12.32 12.07 -30.05
N TRP A 482 12.22 10.95 -29.31
CA TRP A 482 11.10 10.03 -29.43
C TRP A 482 9.77 10.72 -29.07
N ILE A 483 9.73 11.50 -27.98
CA ILE A 483 8.53 12.27 -27.58
C ILE A 483 8.12 13.26 -28.67
N ALA A 484 9.07 13.98 -29.26
CA ALA A 484 8.79 14.94 -30.33
C ALA A 484 8.22 14.28 -31.59
N GLN A 485 8.71 13.09 -31.93
CA GLN A 485 8.27 12.33 -33.12
C GLN A 485 6.94 11.59 -32.92
N ASN A 486 6.59 11.26 -31.67
CA ASN A 486 5.42 10.44 -31.33
C ASN A 486 4.43 11.23 -30.47
N THR A 487 4.18 12.49 -30.82
CA THR A 487 3.17 13.30 -30.12
C THR A 487 1.79 12.70 -30.35
N PRO A 488 0.99 12.41 -29.29
CA PRO A 488 -0.34 11.86 -29.44
C PRO A 488 -1.18 12.74 -30.36
N LYS A 489 -1.79 12.12 -31.38
CA LYS A 489 -2.77 12.82 -32.20
C LYS A 489 -4.00 12.98 -31.32
N ILE A 490 -4.39 14.22 -31.06
CA ILE A 490 -5.65 14.52 -30.38
C ILE A 490 -6.75 13.94 -31.27
N GLN A 491 -7.25 12.75 -30.91
CA GLN A 491 -8.45 12.24 -31.53
C GLN A 491 -9.58 13.14 -31.02
N PRO A 492 -10.35 13.79 -31.92
CA PRO A 492 -11.51 14.55 -31.47
C PRO A 492 -12.37 13.60 -30.65
N ALA A 493 -12.80 14.04 -29.46
CA ALA A 493 -13.62 13.23 -28.57
C ALA A 493 -14.84 12.75 -29.37
N VAL A 494 -14.85 11.46 -29.73
CA VAL A 494 -15.99 10.86 -30.39
C VAL A 494 -17.05 10.80 -29.31
N CYS A 495 -17.96 11.77 -29.32
CA CYS A 495 -19.12 11.78 -28.44
C CYS A 495 -20.00 10.61 -28.86
N THR A 496 -19.70 9.41 -28.36
CA THR A 496 -20.59 8.27 -28.46
C THR A 496 -21.76 8.57 -27.54
N THR A 497 -22.77 9.23 -28.07
CA THR A 497 -24.09 9.25 -27.45
C THR A 497 -24.59 7.80 -27.47
N THR A 498 -24.28 7.05 -26.42
CA THR A 498 -24.95 5.79 -26.12
C THR A 498 -26.40 6.13 -25.88
N THR A 499 -27.21 6.03 -26.94
CA THR A 499 -28.66 6.06 -26.82
C THR A 499 -29.04 4.96 -25.85
N PRO A 500 -29.62 5.26 -24.68
CA PRO A 500 -30.02 4.23 -23.73
C PRO A 500 -30.99 3.30 -24.46
N SER A 501 -30.64 2.01 -24.60
CA SER A 501 -31.56 1.04 -25.18
C SER A 501 -32.73 0.87 -24.21
N THR A 502 -33.88 1.41 -24.56
CA THR A 502 -35.15 1.08 -23.92
C THR A 502 -35.47 -0.38 -24.24
N ASN A 503 -35.24 -1.26 -23.28
CA ASN A 503 -35.81 -2.61 -23.23
C ASN A 503 -36.83 -2.68 -22.11
#